data_AF-A0A7C1L0Y0-F1
#
_entry.id   AF-A0A7C1L0Y0-F1
#
_cell.length_a   1.000
_cell.length_b   1.000
_cell.length_c   1.000
_cell.angle_alpha   90.00
_cell.angle_beta   90.00
_cell.angle_gamma   90.00
#
_symmetry.space_group_name_H-M   'P 1'
#
loop_
_entity.id
_entity.type
_entity.pdbx_description
1 polymer ?
#
loop_
_entity_poly.entity_id
_entity_poly.type
_entity_poly.pdbx_seq_one_letter_code
_entity_poly.pdbx_strand_id
1 'polypeptide(L)'
;MKKEKMFHSKTDSRRRFLKCLTLGAAGVAAGGLYQPQKVSSRIFGSDKSSVSFVTTDDHREAAYQSLKPLQKEVEKAIGDRQVIIKVNAGLATPKYAKNSTHADHIRGILDFLKPIYDKRVIITEGTAGAKCSAFIGFENYGYMPLEKEYNAKFIDANEQDYTLKWIRAAKHHPQTINIIDMFMNPEVYLISAA
;
A
#
# COMPACT_ATOMS: atom_id res chain seq x y z
N MET A 1 16.59 -29.44 5.07
CA MET A 1 16.56 -28.28 5.99
C MET A 1 16.83 -27.00 5.20
N LYS A 2 15.78 -26.27 4.81
CA LYS A 2 15.90 -24.95 4.19
C LYS A 2 16.02 -23.90 5.32
N LYS A 3 17.07 -23.09 5.29
CA LYS A 3 17.30 -22.01 6.26
C LYS A 3 16.17 -20.97 6.15
N GLU A 4 15.44 -20.75 7.23
CA GLU A 4 14.51 -19.63 7.36
C GLU A 4 15.29 -18.31 7.23
N LYS A 5 15.05 -17.57 6.15
CA LYS A 5 15.48 -16.17 6.07
C LYS A 5 14.50 -15.34 6.90
N MET A 6 14.95 -14.98 8.10
CA MET A 6 14.28 -14.03 8.97
C MET A 6 14.11 -12.70 8.21
N PHE A 7 12.88 -12.34 7.88
CA PHE A 7 12.53 -11.08 7.23
C PHE A 7 12.90 -9.91 8.16
N HIS A 8 14.04 -9.28 7.91
CA HIS A 8 14.37 -7.97 8.46
C HIS A 8 13.70 -6.92 7.56
N SER A 9 12.55 -6.41 7.99
CA SER A 9 12.04 -5.14 7.48
C SER A 9 13.11 -4.07 7.71
N LYS A 10 13.62 -3.52 6.62
CA LYS A 10 14.70 -2.54 6.63
C LYS A 10 14.14 -1.12 6.63
N THR A 11 13.15 -0.82 7.46
CA THR A 11 12.58 0.53 7.58
C THR A 11 12.07 0.82 8.99
N ASP A 12 12.98 0.94 9.95
CA ASP A 12 13.21 2.14 10.79
C ASP A 12 14.30 1.78 11.80
N SER A 13 15.55 2.17 11.52
CA SER A 13 16.67 1.55 12.22
C SER A 13 16.82 2.08 13.66
N ARG A 14 17.06 1.17 14.62
CA ARG A 14 17.56 1.47 15.98
C ARG A 14 18.73 2.45 15.99
N ARG A 15 19.56 2.41 14.94
CA ARG A 15 20.69 3.32 14.74
C ARG A 15 20.24 4.77 14.49
N ARG A 16 19.09 4.98 13.84
CA ARG A 16 18.50 6.31 13.62
C ARG A 16 17.93 6.86 14.93
N PHE A 17 17.24 6.02 15.71
CA PHE A 17 16.77 6.35 17.06
C PHE A 17 17.93 6.76 17.99
N LEU A 18 19.00 5.96 18.04
CA LEU A 18 20.20 6.26 18.84
C LEU A 18 20.89 7.55 18.39
N LYS A 19 21.03 7.79 17.07
CA LYS A 19 21.60 9.05 16.54
C LYS A 19 20.76 10.28 16.94
N CYS A 20 19.44 10.18 16.88
CA CYS A 20 18.55 11.27 17.30
C CYS A 20 18.64 11.54 18.80
N LEU A 21 18.73 10.50 19.63
CA LEU A 21 18.95 10.60 21.08
C LEU A 21 20.28 11.31 21.40
N THR A 22 21.37 10.94 20.73
CA THR A 22 22.68 11.57 20.95
C THR A 22 22.70 13.05 20.58
N LEU A 23 22.00 13.45 19.51
CA LEU A 23 21.88 14.85 19.10
C LEU A 23 21.01 15.66 20.08
N GLY A 24 19.95 15.04 20.63
CA GLY A 24 19.12 15.65 21.67
C GLY A 24 19.89 15.90 22.96
N ALA A 25 20.70 14.93 23.41
CA ALA A 25 21.53 15.07 24.62
C ALA A 25 22.64 16.12 24.47
N ALA A 26 23.29 16.18 23.31
CA ALA A 26 24.34 17.19 23.04
C ALA A 26 23.77 18.62 22.99
N GLY A 27 22.56 18.81 22.43
CA GLY A 27 21.90 20.12 22.40
C GLY A 27 21.51 20.66 23.77
N VAL A 28 21.14 19.77 24.72
CA VAL A 28 20.87 20.12 26.12
C VAL A 28 22.15 20.53 26.86
N ALA A 29 23.25 19.80 26.63
CA ALA A 29 24.53 20.09 27.26
C ALA A 29 25.18 21.40 26.74
N ALA A 30 24.89 21.81 25.51
CA ALA A 30 25.43 23.03 24.89
C ALA A 30 24.60 24.31 25.14
N GLY A 31 23.61 24.28 26.05
CA GLY A 31 22.81 25.47 26.40
C GLY A 31 21.79 25.91 25.35
N GLY A 32 21.50 25.07 24.34
CA GLY A 32 20.47 25.35 23.35
C GLY A 32 19.07 25.23 23.95
N LEU A 33 18.15 26.11 23.54
CA LEU A 33 16.72 26.04 23.90
C LEU A 33 16.18 24.62 23.59
N TYR A 34 15.90 23.86 24.64
CA TYR A 34 15.31 22.53 24.54
C TYR A 34 13.91 22.65 23.92
N GLN A 35 13.77 22.22 22.66
CA GLN A 35 12.48 22.14 21.98
C GLN A 35 12.04 20.68 21.86
N PRO A 36 11.47 20.09 22.94
CA PRO A 36 11.13 18.67 23.00
C PRO A 36 10.18 18.24 21.87
N GLN A 37 9.30 19.14 21.40
CA GLN A 37 8.39 18.87 20.29
C GLN A 37 9.12 18.65 18.94
N LYS A 38 10.25 19.33 18.68
CA LYS A 38 11.02 19.12 17.45
C LYS A 38 11.83 17.82 17.47
N VAL A 39 12.22 17.36 18.66
CA VAL A 39 12.93 16.09 18.85
C VAL A 39 11.95 14.93 18.80
N SER A 40 10.81 15.04 19.50
CA SER A 40 9.72 14.07 19.45
C SER A 40 9.21 13.87 18.02
N SER A 41 8.89 14.94 17.29
CA SER A 41 8.39 14.83 15.91
C SER A 41 9.40 14.23 14.93
N ARG A 42 10.69 14.36 15.19
CA ARG A 42 11.76 13.70 14.41
C ARG A 42 11.96 12.23 14.77
N ILE A 43 11.55 11.80 15.97
CA ILE A 43 11.70 10.43 16.48
C ILE A 43 10.45 9.60 16.24
N PHE A 44 9.27 10.19 16.44
CA PHE A 44 7.97 9.51 16.43
C PHE A 44 7.05 9.95 15.28
N GLY A 45 7.48 10.92 14.47
CA GLY A 45 6.60 11.58 13.50
C GLY A 45 5.77 12.70 14.14
N SER A 46 5.15 13.54 13.31
CA SER A 46 4.22 14.56 13.77
C SER A 46 2.97 13.90 14.36
N ASP A 47 2.42 14.43 15.48
CA ASP A 47 1.13 13.98 16.05
C ASP A 47 -0.07 14.25 15.11
N LYS A 48 0.16 14.89 13.97
CA LYS A 48 -0.84 15.22 12.96
C LYS A 48 -0.63 14.35 11.72
N SER A 49 -1.68 13.66 11.30
CA SER A 49 -1.73 12.95 10.02
C SER A 49 -2.10 13.93 8.90
N SER A 50 -1.39 13.85 7.77
CA SER A 50 -1.79 14.53 6.53
C SER A 50 -2.94 13.75 5.91
N VAL A 51 -4.10 14.39 5.76
CA VAL A 51 -5.30 13.79 5.17
C VAL A 51 -5.80 14.70 4.05
N SER A 52 -6.24 14.10 2.94
CA SER A 52 -6.89 14.81 1.83
C SER A 52 -8.23 14.16 1.52
N PHE A 53 -9.22 14.99 1.24
CA PHE A 53 -10.55 14.57 0.82
C PHE A 53 -11.09 15.57 -0.20
N VAL A 54 -12.01 15.11 -1.05
CA VAL A 54 -12.67 15.92 -2.06
C VAL A 54 -14.14 15.53 -2.11
N THR A 55 -14.99 16.50 -2.43
CA THR A 55 -16.42 16.27 -2.68
C THR A 55 -16.64 16.33 -4.18
N THR A 56 -17.04 15.22 -4.80
CA THR A 56 -17.40 15.10 -6.22
C THR A 56 -18.32 13.89 -6.40
N ASP A 57 -19.10 13.88 -7.47
CA ASP A 57 -19.90 12.75 -7.93
C ASP A 57 -19.16 11.87 -8.96
N ASP A 58 -17.97 12.28 -9.41
CA ASP A 58 -17.13 11.53 -10.34
C ASP A 58 -16.04 10.71 -9.60
N HIS A 59 -16.06 9.40 -9.78
CA HIS A 59 -15.13 8.47 -9.12
C HIS A 59 -13.66 8.67 -9.53
N ARG A 60 -13.40 9.04 -10.78
CA ARG A 60 -12.06 9.27 -11.33
C ARG A 60 -11.47 10.55 -10.79
N GLU A 61 -12.26 11.62 -10.78
CA GLU A 61 -11.91 12.88 -10.15
C GLU A 61 -11.67 12.71 -8.65
N ALA A 62 -12.54 11.95 -7.97
CA ALA A 62 -12.40 11.70 -6.54
C ALA A 62 -11.02 11.12 -6.18
N ALA A 63 -10.58 10.09 -6.91
CA ALA A 63 -9.27 9.48 -6.72
C ALA A 63 -8.12 10.44 -7.08
N TYR A 64 -8.19 11.09 -8.25
CA TYR A 64 -7.11 11.96 -8.71
C TYR A 64 -6.92 13.17 -7.78
N GLN A 65 -8.00 13.89 -7.45
CA GLN A 65 -7.95 15.11 -6.66
C GLN A 65 -7.63 14.85 -5.18
N SER A 66 -8.04 13.71 -4.62
CA SER A 66 -7.64 13.35 -3.25
C SER A 66 -6.15 12.99 -3.13
N LEU A 67 -5.55 12.41 -4.17
CA LEU A 67 -4.12 12.09 -4.19
C LEU A 67 -3.25 13.31 -4.53
N LYS A 68 -3.76 14.25 -5.33
CA LYS A 68 -2.97 15.37 -5.87
C LYS A 68 -2.22 16.21 -4.82
N PRO A 69 -2.82 16.61 -3.68
CA PRO A 69 -2.11 17.35 -2.64
C PRO A 69 -0.95 16.57 -2.01
N LEU A 70 -1.00 15.24 -2.06
CA LEU A 70 -0.01 14.33 -1.50
C LEU A 70 1.07 13.93 -2.52
N GLN A 71 1.06 14.46 -3.75
CA GLN A 71 1.92 14.00 -4.84
C GLN A 71 3.39 13.88 -4.45
N LYS A 72 3.97 14.92 -3.84
CA LYS A 72 5.39 14.94 -3.44
C LYS A 72 5.74 13.86 -2.42
N GLU A 73 4.81 13.57 -1.50
CA GLU A 73 5.00 12.55 -0.47
C GLU A 73 4.89 11.15 -1.09
N VAL A 74 3.89 10.93 -1.94
CA VAL A 74 3.68 9.67 -2.65
C VAL A 74 4.83 9.37 -3.60
N GLU A 75 5.26 10.33 -4.43
CA GLU A 75 6.39 10.19 -5.35
C GLU A 75 7.67 9.80 -4.61
N LYS A 76 7.96 10.49 -3.49
CA LYS A 76 9.11 10.17 -2.63
C LYS A 76 8.98 8.78 -2.00
N ALA A 77 7.77 8.37 -1.61
CA ALA A 77 7.54 7.09 -0.95
C ALA A 77 7.55 5.91 -1.94
N ILE A 78 7.14 6.13 -3.19
CA ILE A 78 7.31 5.19 -4.30
C ILE A 78 8.81 4.97 -4.54
N GLY A 79 9.57 6.04 -4.80
CA GLY A 79 10.99 5.91 -5.17
C GLY A 79 11.18 4.91 -6.31
N ASP A 80 12.00 3.89 -6.11
CA ASP A 80 12.26 2.84 -7.11
C ASP A 80 11.35 1.60 -6.99
N ARG A 81 10.44 1.57 -6.02
CA ARG A 81 9.62 0.40 -5.70
C ARG A 81 8.62 0.07 -6.80
N GLN A 82 8.23 -1.20 -6.90
CA GLN A 82 7.15 -1.65 -7.76
C GLN A 82 5.80 -1.16 -7.20
N VAL A 83 5.07 -0.34 -7.95
CA VAL A 83 3.72 0.10 -7.56
C VAL A 83 2.70 -1.00 -7.82
N ILE A 84 1.88 -1.27 -6.80
CA ILE A 84 0.80 -2.25 -6.86
C ILE A 84 -0.49 -1.62 -6.34
N ILE A 85 -1.56 -1.73 -7.11
CA ILE A 85 -2.90 -1.32 -6.70
C ILE A 85 -3.67 -2.59 -6.33
N LYS A 86 -3.99 -2.74 -5.05
CA LYS A 86 -4.94 -3.76 -4.61
C LYS A 86 -6.34 -3.17 -4.68
N VAL A 87 -7.15 -3.67 -5.60
CA VAL A 87 -8.58 -3.32 -5.70
C VAL A 87 -9.40 -4.15 -4.71
N ASN A 88 -10.68 -3.82 -4.55
CA ASN A 88 -11.68 -4.69 -3.96
C ASN A 88 -12.47 -5.36 -5.08
N ALA A 89 -12.20 -6.65 -5.30
CA ALA A 89 -12.93 -7.50 -6.24
C ALA A 89 -13.04 -8.96 -5.72
N GLY A 90 -13.00 -9.13 -4.39
CA GLY A 90 -12.86 -10.43 -3.75
C GLY A 90 -14.07 -11.37 -3.91
N LEU A 91 -15.24 -10.81 -4.22
CA LEU A 91 -16.44 -11.56 -4.60
C LEU A 91 -16.70 -11.36 -6.08
N ALA A 92 -16.29 -12.31 -6.93
CA ALA A 92 -16.30 -12.16 -8.38
C ALA A 92 -17.67 -12.47 -9.04
N THR A 93 -18.76 -11.84 -8.57
CA THR A 93 -20.10 -11.99 -9.21
C THR A 93 -20.74 -10.64 -9.50
N PRO A 94 -21.48 -10.49 -10.62
CA PRO A 94 -22.06 -9.19 -11.01
C PRO A 94 -22.92 -8.52 -9.92
N LYS A 95 -23.55 -9.31 -9.05
CA LYS A 95 -24.36 -8.81 -7.91
C LYS A 95 -23.56 -7.91 -6.96
N TYR A 96 -22.26 -8.14 -6.83
CA TYR A 96 -21.40 -7.41 -5.90
C TYR A 96 -20.59 -6.27 -6.54
N ALA A 97 -20.87 -5.93 -7.80
CA ALA A 97 -20.17 -4.83 -8.50
C ALA A 97 -20.23 -3.50 -7.73
N LYS A 98 -21.36 -3.18 -7.10
CA LYS A 98 -21.55 -1.95 -6.30
C LYS A 98 -20.72 -1.90 -5.01
N ASN A 99 -20.24 -3.06 -4.54
CA ASN A 99 -19.40 -3.17 -3.35
C ASN A 99 -17.92 -3.33 -3.71
N SER A 100 -17.60 -3.27 -5.00
CA SER A 100 -16.26 -3.44 -5.55
C SER A 100 -15.69 -2.07 -5.93
N THR A 101 -14.37 -1.96 -6.10
CA THR A 101 -13.74 -0.71 -6.53
C THR A 101 -14.28 -0.29 -7.89
N HIS A 102 -14.72 0.95 -8.07
CA HIS A 102 -15.21 1.38 -9.38
C HIS A 102 -14.05 1.48 -10.40
N ALA A 103 -14.26 1.09 -11.66
CA ALA A 103 -13.22 1.15 -12.69
C ALA A 103 -12.64 2.56 -12.86
N ASP A 104 -13.50 3.58 -12.80
CA ASP A 104 -13.07 4.98 -12.87
C ASP A 104 -12.26 5.45 -11.67
N HIS A 105 -12.50 4.88 -10.47
CA HIS A 105 -11.63 5.15 -9.32
C HIS A 105 -10.20 4.65 -9.60
N ILE A 106 -10.06 3.46 -10.21
CA ILE A 106 -8.76 2.93 -10.64
C ILE A 106 -8.14 3.85 -11.69
N ARG A 107 -8.91 4.33 -12.68
CA ARG A 107 -8.42 5.30 -13.68
C ARG A 107 -7.87 6.56 -13.02
N GLY A 108 -8.54 7.11 -12.00
CA GLY A 108 -8.08 8.31 -11.33
C GLY A 108 -6.76 8.11 -10.57
N ILE A 109 -6.57 6.93 -9.96
CA ILE A 109 -5.28 6.54 -9.38
C ILE A 109 -4.20 6.43 -10.47
N LEU A 110 -4.52 5.79 -11.60
CA LEU A 110 -3.58 5.61 -12.72
C LEU A 110 -3.21 6.95 -13.38
N ASP A 111 -4.15 7.88 -13.54
CA ASP A 111 -3.88 9.24 -14.02
C ASP A 111 -2.94 10.01 -13.09
N PHE A 112 -3.14 9.86 -11.78
CA PHE A 112 -2.28 10.46 -10.77
C PHE A 112 -0.86 9.88 -10.82
N LEU A 113 -0.73 8.56 -11.05
CA LEU A 113 0.56 7.88 -11.14
C LEU A 113 1.32 8.18 -12.44
N LYS A 114 0.60 8.36 -13.56
CA LYS A 114 1.18 8.56 -14.90
C LYS A 114 2.34 9.59 -14.97
N PRO A 115 2.27 10.78 -14.33
CA PRO A 115 3.38 11.74 -14.37
C PRO A 115 4.52 11.44 -13.39
N ILE A 116 4.36 10.52 -12.43
CA ILE A 116 5.34 10.27 -11.34
C ILE A 116 5.89 8.84 -11.31
N TYR A 117 5.38 7.94 -12.14
CA TYR A 117 5.78 6.53 -12.19
C TYR A 117 5.75 6.01 -13.62
N ASP A 118 6.90 5.56 -14.12
CA ASP A 118 7.14 5.18 -15.51
C ASP A 118 7.11 3.65 -15.73
N LYS A 119 7.37 2.87 -14.68
CA LYS A 119 7.30 1.41 -14.69
C LYS A 119 5.84 0.94 -14.79
N ARG A 120 5.67 -0.33 -15.13
CA ARG A 120 4.34 -0.95 -15.22
C ARG A 120 3.68 -1.03 -13.84
N VAL A 121 2.42 -0.62 -13.71
CA VAL A 121 1.63 -0.77 -12.48
C VAL A 121 1.01 -2.17 -12.45
N ILE A 122 1.09 -2.88 -11.33
CA ILE A 122 0.38 -4.15 -11.14
C ILE A 122 -0.94 -3.87 -10.44
N ILE A 123 -2.04 -4.38 -10.98
CA ILE A 123 -3.36 -4.32 -10.36
C ILE A 123 -3.77 -5.73 -9.95
N THR A 124 -4.26 -5.88 -8.72
CA THR A 124 -4.48 -7.23 -8.17
C THR A 124 -5.61 -7.30 -7.15
N GLU A 125 -6.14 -8.50 -7.01
CA GLU A 125 -7.02 -8.93 -5.92
C GLU A 125 -6.88 -10.45 -5.75
N GLY A 126 -7.17 -10.96 -4.56
CA GLY A 126 -7.43 -12.37 -4.30
C GLY A 126 -8.92 -12.59 -4.01
N THR A 127 -9.55 -13.55 -4.68
CA THR A 127 -10.95 -13.88 -4.39
C THR A 127 -11.09 -14.70 -3.11
N ALA A 128 -12.24 -14.61 -2.45
CA ALA A 128 -12.54 -15.36 -1.23
C ALA A 128 -12.71 -16.88 -1.45
N GLY A 129 -12.72 -17.35 -2.71
CA GLY A 129 -12.85 -18.77 -3.04
C GLY A 129 -11.59 -19.30 -3.71
N ALA A 130 -10.95 -20.31 -3.12
CA ALA A 130 -9.67 -20.89 -3.59
C ALA A 130 -9.67 -21.45 -5.05
N LYS A 131 -10.82 -21.47 -5.73
CA LYS A 131 -10.98 -21.91 -7.13
C LYS A 131 -11.59 -20.85 -8.05
N CYS A 132 -11.76 -19.62 -7.57
CA CYS A 132 -12.34 -18.54 -8.35
C CYS A 132 -11.23 -17.57 -8.75
N SER A 133 -10.99 -17.41 -10.05
CA SER A 133 -9.99 -16.45 -10.51
C SER A 133 -10.48 -15.02 -10.28
N ALA A 134 -9.57 -14.14 -9.86
CA ALA A 134 -9.80 -12.70 -9.77
C ALA A 134 -10.16 -12.07 -11.14
N PHE A 135 -9.71 -12.68 -12.24
CA PHE A 135 -10.06 -12.21 -13.60
C PHE A 135 -11.55 -12.23 -13.89
N ILE A 136 -12.32 -13.14 -13.26
CA ILE A 136 -13.77 -13.15 -13.38
C ILE A 136 -14.35 -11.85 -12.80
N GLY A 137 -13.80 -11.36 -11.68
CA GLY A 137 -14.18 -10.08 -11.10
C GLY A 137 -13.75 -8.91 -11.98
N PHE A 138 -12.52 -8.96 -12.50
CA PHE A 138 -11.98 -7.91 -13.36
C PHE A 138 -12.81 -7.74 -14.65
N GLU A 139 -13.29 -8.82 -15.23
CA GLU A 139 -14.20 -8.79 -16.38
C GLU A 139 -15.58 -8.25 -15.99
N ASN A 140 -16.21 -8.83 -14.96
CA ASN A 140 -17.55 -8.43 -14.51
C ASN A 140 -17.64 -6.95 -14.11
N TYR A 141 -16.54 -6.35 -13.66
CA TYR A 141 -16.49 -4.97 -13.17
C TYR A 141 -15.86 -3.99 -14.16
N GLY A 142 -15.60 -4.43 -15.39
CA GLY A 142 -15.17 -3.56 -16.49
C GLY A 142 -13.72 -3.06 -16.35
N TYR A 143 -12.85 -3.82 -15.70
CA TYR A 143 -11.45 -3.42 -15.49
C TYR A 143 -10.54 -3.78 -16.67
N MET A 144 -10.89 -4.80 -17.45
CA MET A 144 -10.03 -5.32 -18.54
C MET A 144 -9.56 -4.26 -19.56
N PRO A 145 -10.34 -3.22 -19.93
CA PRO A 145 -9.85 -2.15 -20.80
C PRO A 145 -8.61 -1.40 -20.27
N LEU A 146 -8.38 -1.38 -18.94
CA LEU A 146 -7.32 -0.59 -18.30
C LEU A 146 -5.90 -0.99 -18.75
N GLU A 147 -5.64 -2.26 -19.11
CA GLU A 147 -4.33 -2.67 -19.64
C GLU A 147 -4.01 -2.08 -21.01
N LYS A 148 -5.04 -1.68 -21.77
CA LYS A 148 -4.87 -1.00 -23.07
C LYS A 148 -4.76 0.51 -22.91
N GLU A 149 -5.44 1.05 -21.90
CA GLU A 149 -5.48 2.49 -21.60
C GLU A 149 -4.20 2.97 -20.87
N TYR A 150 -3.55 2.09 -20.10
CA TYR A 150 -2.40 2.42 -19.24
C TYR A 150 -1.30 1.36 -19.32
N ASN A 151 -0.06 1.72 -18.93
CA ASN A 151 1.00 0.74 -18.68
C ASN A 151 0.73 -0.02 -17.37
N ALA A 152 -0.31 -0.85 -17.37
CA ALA A 152 -0.78 -1.63 -16.25
C ALA A 152 -0.89 -3.11 -16.61
N LYS A 153 -0.89 -3.98 -15.59
CA LYS A 153 -1.16 -5.41 -15.76
C LYS A 153 -1.96 -5.96 -14.59
N PHE A 154 -2.97 -6.76 -14.89
CA PHE A 154 -3.71 -7.52 -13.89
C PHE A 154 -3.01 -8.82 -13.54
N ILE A 155 -3.02 -9.17 -12.25
CA ILE A 155 -2.62 -10.48 -11.76
C ILE A 155 -3.61 -10.97 -10.72
N ASP A 156 -3.82 -12.28 -10.66
CA ASP A 156 -4.56 -12.93 -9.58
C ASP A 156 -3.64 -13.15 -8.38
N ALA A 157 -3.99 -12.55 -7.25
CA ALA A 157 -3.18 -12.65 -6.04
C ALA A 157 -3.18 -14.08 -5.46
N ASN A 158 -4.23 -14.87 -5.74
CA ASN A 158 -4.32 -16.27 -5.30
C ASN A 158 -3.37 -17.20 -6.05
N GLU A 159 -2.84 -16.77 -7.21
CA GLU A 159 -1.88 -17.52 -8.02
C GLU A 159 -0.41 -17.13 -7.73
N GLN A 160 -0.17 -16.20 -6.80
CA GLN A 160 1.16 -15.74 -6.45
C GLN A 160 1.77 -16.52 -5.27
N ASP A 161 3.09 -16.40 -5.13
CA ASP A 161 3.82 -16.97 -4.01
C ASP A 161 3.33 -16.40 -2.67
N TYR A 162 3.31 -17.26 -1.65
CA TYR A 162 2.89 -16.91 -0.30
C TYR A 162 3.79 -17.55 0.75
N THR A 163 3.85 -16.89 1.91
CA THR A 163 4.52 -17.37 3.10
C THR A 163 3.49 -17.72 4.17
N LEU A 164 3.62 -18.91 4.76
CA LEU A 164 2.85 -19.29 5.94
C LEU A 164 3.25 -18.42 7.14
N LYS A 165 2.26 -17.79 7.77
CA LYS A 165 2.43 -17.05 9.02
C LYS A 165 1.49 -17.57 10.08
N TRP A 166 1.97 -17.58 11.31
CA TRP A 166 1.15 -17.93 12.47
C TRP A 166 0.47 -16.68 13.00
N ILE A 167 -0.85 -16.74 13.13
CA ILE A 167 -1.65 -15.75 13.84
C ILE A 167 -2.27 -16.37 15.08
N ARG A 168 -2.61 -15.54 16.06
CA ARG A 168 -3.44 -15.93 17.19
C ARG A 168 -4.89 -15.91 16.75
N ALA A 169 -5.49 -17.08 16.57
CA ALA A 169 -6.91 -17.20 16.26
C ALA A 169 -7.79 -16.84 17.48
N ALA A 170 -9.07 -16.60 17.25
CA ALA A 170 -10.04 -16.15 18.26
C ALA A 170 -10.12 -17.07 19.49
N LYS A 171 -9.78 -18.36 19.36
CA LYS A 171 -9.78 -19.35 20.46
C LYS A 171 -8.41 -19.57 21.11
N HIS A 172 -7.48 -18.63 20.98
CA HIS A 172 -6.12 -18.68 21.57
C HIS A 172 -5.23 -19.84 21.10
N HIS A 173 -5.60 -20.57 20.05
CA HIS A 173 -4.67 -21.50 19.40
C HIS A 173 -3.94 -20.78 18.25
N PRO A 174 -2.67 -21.14 18.00
CA PRO A 174 -1.98 -20.75 16.78
C PRO A 174 -2.75 -21.29 15.56
N GLN A 175 -2.91 -20.46 14.53
CA GLN A 175 -3.43 -20.86 13.24
C GLN A 175 -2.50 -20.32 12.15
N THR A 176 -2.21 -21.15 11.16
CA THR A 176 -1.49 -20.69 9.98
C THR A 176 -2.42 -19.99 9.02
N ILE A 177 -1.95 -18.89 8.46
CA ILE A 177 -2.53 -18.23 7.29
C ILE A 177 -1.48 -18.12 6.19
N ASN A 178 -1.94 -18.09 4.95
CA ASN A 178 -1.10 -17.74 3.82
C ASN A 178 -1.10 -16.21 3.68
N ILE A 179 0.09 -15.60 3.66
CA ILE A 179 0.23 -14.19 3.31
C ILE A 179 0.99 -14.13 1.99
N ILE A 180 0.38 -13.52 0.98
CA ILE A 180 0.99 -13.31 -0.34
C ILE A 180 2.28 -12.50 -0.17
N ASP A 181 3.38 -13.03 -0.70
CA ASP A 181 4.74 -12.52 -0.45
C ASP A 181 4.91 -11.07 -0.93
N MET A 182 4.26 -10.76 -2.04
CA MET A 182 4.25 -9.44 -2.64
C MET A 182 3.73 -8.34 -1.70
N PHE A 183 2.77 -8.64 -0.82
CA PHE A 183 2.25 -7.66 0.16
C PHE A 183 3.19 -7.44 1.35
N MET A 184 4.19 -8.29 1.52
CA MET A 184 5.22 -8.18 2.56
C MET A 184 6.57 -7.70 2.01
N ASN A 185 6.65 -7.46 0.70
CA ASN A 185 7.89 -7.08 0.04
C ASN A 185 8.20 -5.58 0.26
N PRO A 186 9.33 -5.21 0.92
CA PRO A 186 9.69 -3.81 1.12
C PRO A 186 10.01 -3.05 -0.17
N GLU A 187 10.23 -3.76 -1.28
CA GLU A 187 10.44 -3.18 -2.61
C GLU A 187 9.12 -2.94 -3.37
N VAL A 188 7.97 -3.13 -2.72
CA VAL A 188 6.64 -2.83 -3.25
C VAL A 188 6.09 -1.57 -2.58
N TYR A 189 5.49 -0.69 -3.38
CA TYR A 189 4.63 0.39 -2.90
C TYR A 189 3.17 0.00 -3.14
N LEU A 190 2.49 -0.42 -2.08
CA LEU A 190 1.11 -0.91 -2.14
C LEU A 190 0.12 0.24 -1.93
N ILE A 191 -0.77 0.43 -2.91
CA ILE A 191 -1.94 1.29 -2.82
C ILE A 191 -3.16 0.39 -2.57
N SER A 192 -3.81 0.57 -1.44
CA SER A 192 -5.11 -0.06 -1.17
C SER A 192 -6.21 0.82 -1.72
N ALA A 193 -6.88 0.36 -2.78
CA ALA A 193 -8.03 1.03 -3.41
C ALA A 193 -9.36 0.37 -3.07
N ALA A 194 -9.36 -0.41 -1.97
CA ALA A 194 -10.48 -1.20 -1.46
C ALA A 194 -11.34 -0.45 -0.45
#